data_AF-A0A2T3M647-F1
#
_entry.id   AF-A0A2T3M647-F1
#
_cell.length_a   1.000
_cell.length_b   1.000
_cell.length_c   1.000
_cell.angle_alpha   90.00
_cell.angle_beta   90.00
_cell.angle_gamma   90.00
#
_symmetry.space_group_name_H-M   'P 1'
#
loop_
_entity.id
_entity.type
_entity.pdbx_description
1 polymer ?
#
loop_
_entity_poly.entity_id
_entity_poly.type
_entity_poly.pdbx_seq_one_letter_code
_entity_poly.pdbx_strand_id
1 'polypeptide(L)'
;MKMCFITSIISIILLISFPSGARSIEYFVEQYNVVPCSGLKTKLHSLNKRAPMVKDVSSNQELKTFKNKQKAIKYLFKVKKCS
;
A
#
# COMPACT_ATOMS: atom_id res chain seq x y z
N MET A 1 23.86 -17.56 -31.52
CA MET A 1 24.10 -17.37 -30.07
C MET A 1 23.97 -15.91 -29.59
N LYS A 2 23.04 -15.12 -30.13
CA LYS A 2 22.75 -13.74 -29.64
C LYS A 2 21.36 -13.58 -29.02
N MET A 3 20.43 -14.47 -29.38
CA MET A 3 19.04 -14.47 -28.89
C MET A 3 18.92 -14.87 -27.41
N CYS A 4 19.74 -15.81 -26.93
CA CYS A 4 19.69 -16.31 -25.54
C CYS A 4 20.17 -15.28 -24.51
N PHE A 5 21.01 -14.33 -24.91
CA PHE A 5 21.49 -13.27 -24.01
C PHE A 5 20.42 -12.22 -23.75
N ILE A 6 19.63 -11.87 -24.76
CA ILE A 6 18.58 -10.84 -24.66
C ILE A 6 17.42 -11.34 -23.79
N THR A 7 17.01 -12.60 -23.93
CA THR A 7 15.96 -13.21 -23.08
C THR A 7 16.38 -13.34 -21.62
N SER A 8 17.67 -13.55 -21.35
CA SER A 8 18.20 -13.60 -19.99
C SER A 8 18.16 -12.23 -19.30
N ILE A 9 18.48 -11.15 -20.02
CA ILE A 9 18.48 -9.77 -19.47
C ILE A 9 17.05 -9.30 -19.15
N ILE A 10 16.07 -9.61 -20.00
CA ILE A 10 14.66 -9.24 -19.78
C ILE A 10 14.11 -9.89 -18.50
N SER A 11 14.54 -11.12 -18.21
CA SER A 11 14.12 -11.87 -17.01
C SER A 11 14.65 -11.23 -15.71
N ILE A 12 15.84 -10.62 -15.74
CA ILE A 12 16.44 -9.94 -14.59
C ILE A 12 15.71 -8.63 -14.27
N ILE A 13 15.26 -7.88 -15.29
CA ILE A 13 14.55 -6.60 -15.12
C ILE A 13 13.17 -6.82 -14.47
N LEU A 14 12.48 -7.91 -14.80
CA LEU A 14 11.20 -8.27 -14.18
C LEU A 14 11.33 -8.57 -12.68
N LEU A 15 12.45 -9.14 -12.24
CA LEU A 15 12.68 -9.48 -10.83
C LEU A 15 12.93 -8.24 -9.95
N ILE A 16 13.54 -7.19 -10.49
CA ILE A 16 13.80 -5.92 -9.76
C ILE A 16 12.52 -5.09 -9.60
N SER A 17 11.48 -5.39 -10.38
CA SER A 17 10.22 -4.64 -10.38
C SER A 17 9.31 -4.94 -9.18
N PHE A 18 9.64 -5.95 -8.37
CA PHE A 18 8.89 -6.25 -7.16
C PHE A 18 9.48 -5.51 -5.96
N PRO A 19 8.81 -4.44 -5.45
CA PRO A 19 9.29 -3.75 -4.27
C PRO A 19 9.26 -4.72 -3.08
N SER A 20 10.45 -5.14 -2.62
CA SER A 20 10.66 -6.07 -1.52
C SER A 20 10.40 -5.44 -0.13
N GLY A 21 9.93 -4.19 -0.08
CA GLY A 21 9.69 -3.43 1.15
C GLY A 21 8.21 -3.14 1.43
N ALA A 22 7.87 -2.89 2.70
CA ALA A 22 6.57 -2.33 3.06
C ALA A 22 6.39 -0.96 2.38
N ARG A 23 5.26 -0.75 1.69
CA ARG A 23 4.99 0.55 1.05
C ARG A 23 4.90 1.67 2.09
N SER A 24 5.45 2.84 1.76
CA SER A 24 5.51 3.99 2.66
C SER A 24 4.14 4.63 2.87
N ILE A 25 4.05 5.57 3.81
CA ILE A 25 2.83 6.34 4.04
C ILE A 25 2.57 7.28 2.85
N GLU A 26 3.60 7.93 2.28
CA GLU A 26 3.41 8.86 1.14
C GLU A 26 2.75 8.16 -0.05
N TYR A 27 3.18 6.93 -0.36
CA TYR A 27 2.58 6.14 -1.43
C TYR A 27 1.06 6.00 -1.24
N PHE A 28 0.60 5.72 -0.02
CA PHE A 28 -0.84 5.60 0.25
C PHE A 28 -1.56 6.95 0.31
N VAL A 29 -0.88 8.02 0.74
CA VAL A 29 -1.43 9.38 0.70
C VAL A 29 -1.71 9.77 -0.75
N GLU A 30 -0.74 9.61 -1.64
CA GLU A 30 -0.89 9.90 -3.07
C GLU A 30 -2.05 9.11 -3.68
N GLN A 31 -2.07 7.78 -3.46
CA GLN A 31 -3.12 6.89 -3.97
C GLN A 31 -4.52 7.23 -3.47
N TYR A 32 -4.65 7.71 -2.22
CA TYR A 32 -5.94 8.00 -1.62
C TYR A 32 -6.34 9.48 -1.70
N ASN A 33 -5.45 10.35 -2.21
CA ASN A 33 -5.71 11.78 -2.32
C ASN A 33 -6.86 12.10 -3.29
N VAL A 34 -7.18 11.22 -4.24
CA VAL A 34 -8.32 11.38 -5.14
C VAL A 34 -9.66 10.96 -4.51
N VAL A 35 -9.64 10.28 -3.36
CA VAL A 35 -10.84 9.71 -2.74
C VAL A 35 -11.57 10.79 -1.93
N PRO A 36 -12.92 10.94 -2.09
CA PRO A 36 -13.70 11.90 -1.30
C PRO A 36 -13.85 11.44 0.16
N CYS A 37 -14.25 12.35 1.05
CA CYS A 37 -14.34 12.10 2.49
C CYS A 37 -15.24 10.90 2.86
N SER A 38 -16.38 10.72 2.18
CA SER A 38 -17.25 9.55 2.37
C SER A 38 -16.53 8.24 2.03
N GLY A 39 -15.80 8.23 0.91
CA GLY A 39 -14.97 7.09 0.49
C GLY A 39 -13.82 6.80 1.46
N LEU A 40 -13.16 7.84 1.96
CA LEU A 40 -12.12 7.71 3.00
C LEU A 40 -12.69 7.12 4.28
N LYS A 41 -13.90 7.53 4.71
CA LYS A 41 -14.60 7.02 5.90
C LYS A 41 -14.88 5.53 5.78
N THR A 42 -15.47 5.13 4.67
CA THR A 42 -15.77 3.71 4.38
C THR A 42 -14.49 2.88 4.35
N LYS A 43 -13.42 3.41 3.76
CA LYS A 43 -12.13 2.71 3.68
C LYS A 43 -11.47 2.55 5.04
N LEU A 44 -11.48 3.59 5.88
CA LEU A 44 -10.98 3.52 7.25
C LEU A 44 -11.78 2.52 8.08
N HIS A 45 -13.10 2.53 7.96
CA HIS A 45 -13.97 1.59 8.66
C HIS A 45 -13.68 0.13 8.25
N SER A 46 -13.58 -0.13 6.94
CA SER A 46 -13.24 -1.45 6.41
C SER A 46 -11.87 -1.94 6.89
N LEU A 47 -10.86 -1.05 6.93
CA LEU A 47 -9.56 -1.38 7.51
C LEU A 47 -9.69 -1.70 8.99
N ASN A 48 -10.36 -0.89 9.79
CA ASN A 48 -10.51 -1.16 11.23
C ASN A 48 -11.19 -2.52 11.49
N LYS A 49 -12.19 -2.90 10.67
CA LYS A 49 -12.83 -4.22 10.77
C LYS A 49 -11.86 -5.37 10.47
N ARG A 50 -10.89 -5.16 9.58
CA ARG A 50 -9.85 -6.15 9.21
C ARG A 50 -8.64 -6.15 10.15
N ALA A 51 -8.48 -5.12 10.97
CA ALA A 51 -7.34 -4.97 11.87
C ALA A 51 -7.09 -6.18 12.80
N PRO A 52 -8.10 -6.82 13.43
CA PRO A 52 -7.85 -8.00 14.26
C PRO A 52 -7.27 -9.16 13.43
N MET A 53 -7.86 -9.47 12.28
CA MET A 53 -7.41 -10.57 11.41
C MET A 53 -5.98 -10.37 10.90
N VAL A 54 -5.64 -9.15 10.49
CA VAL A 54 -4.29 -8.84 9.99
C VAL A 54 -3.24 -8.91 11.11
N LYS A 55 -3.63 -8.62 12.36
CA LYS A 55 -2.71 -8.72 13.49
C LYS A 55 -2.27 -10.16 13.76
N ASP A 56 -3.18 -11.10 13.59
CA ASP A 56 -2.98 -12.50 14.01
C ASP A 56 -2.40 -13.38 12.90
N VAL A 57 -2.60 -13.02 11.63
CA VAL A 57 -2.30 -13.89 10.48
C VAL A 57 -1.20 -13.32 9.57
N SER A 58 -0.89 -12.02 9.65
CA SER A 58 -0.02 -11.38 8.67
C SER A 58 1.44 -11.25 9.11
N SER A 59 2.32 -11.21 8.11
CA SER A 59 3.75 -10.93 8.32
C SER A 59 3.98 -9.52 8.89
N ASN A 60 5.13 -9.29 9.53
CA ASN A 60 5.53 -7.98 10.04
C ASN A 60 5.49 -6.88 8.96
N GLN A 61 5.82 -7.22 7.71
CA GLN A 61 5.81 -6.31 6.57
C GLN A 61 4.39 -5.92 6.17
N GLU A 62 3.46 -6.87 6.15
CA GLU A 62 2.04 -6.63 5.89
C GLU A 62 1.41 -5.81 7.02
N LEU A 63 1.77 -6.10 8.27
CA LEU A 63 1.31 -5.33 9.43
C LEU A 63 1.76 -3.87 9.34
N LYS A 64 3.03 -3.63 8.98
CA LYS A 64 3.57 -2.28 8.77
C LYS A 64 2.85 -1.57 7.62
N THR A 65 2.65 -2.27 6.50
CA THR A 65 1.89 -1.76 5.34
C THR A 65 0.45 -1.40 5.73
N PHE A 66 -0.21 -2.24 6.51
CA PHE A 66 -1.57 -2.04 6.99
C PHE A 66 -1.68 -0.83 7.92
N LYS A 67 -0.73 -0.67 8.84
CA LYS A 67 -0.61 0.54 9.68
C LYS A 67 -0.39 1.79 8.84
N ASN A 68 0.44 1.72 7.80
CA ASN A 68 0.68 2.85 6.90
C ASN A 68 -0.57 3.26 6.13
N LYS A 69 -1.39 2.31 5.66
CA LYS A 69 -2.71 2.59 5.05
C LYS A 69 -3.63 3.36 5.99
N GLN A 70 -3.74 2.92 7.24
CA GLN A 70 -4.56 3.62 8.24
C GLN A 70 -4.05 5.03 8.54
N LYS A 71 -2.73 5.20 8.70
CA LYS A 71 -2.11 6.51 8.92
C LYS A 71 -2.36 7.47 7.75
N ALA A 72 -2.19 7.01 6.51
CA ALA A 72 -2.44 7.80 5.31
C ALA A 72 -3.88 8.30 5.24
N ILE A 73 -4.87 7.43 5.53
CA ILE A 73 -6.28 7.84 5.53
C ILE A 73 -6.56 8.85 6.64
N LYS A 74 -6.07 8.62 7.87
CA LYS A 74 -6.22 9.58 8.98
C LYS A 74 -5.60 10.94 8.67
N TYR A 75 -4.43 10.94 8.03
CA TYR A 75 -3.77 12.15 7.56
C TYR A 75 -4.63 12.90 6.54
N LEU A 76 -5.12 12.21 5.52
CA LEU A 76 -6.00 12.81 4.50
C LEU A 76 -7.31 13.32 5.10
N PHE A 77 -7.89 12.64 6.08
CA PHE A 77 -9.05 13.12 6.85
C PHE A 77 -8.79 14.50 7.47
N LYS A 78 -7.62 14.67 8.09
CA LYS A 78 -7.21 15.93 8.73
C LYS A 78 -6.96 17.02 7.69
N VAL A 79 -6.19 16.72 6.64
CA VAL A 79 -5.82 17.69 5.60
C VAL A 79 -7.04 18.15 4.81
N LYS A 80 -7.92 17.23 4.43
CA LYS A 80 -9.15 17.54 3.68
C LYS A 80 -10.28 18.08 4.54
N LYS A 81 -10.09 18.20 5.86
CA LYS A 81 -11.11 18.65 6.83
C LYS A 81 -12.42 17.87 6.67
N CYS A 82 -12.33 16.54 6.58
CA CYS A 82 -13.47 15.63 6.44
C CYS A 82 -14.31 15.47 7.72
N SER A 83 -14.42 16.55 8.51
CA SER A 83 -15.03 16.59 9.84
C SER A 83 -16.51 16.24 9.82
#